data_AF-A0A662G7Y7-F1
#
_entry.id   AF-A0A662G7Y7-F1
#
_cell.length_a   1.000
_cell.length_b   1.000
_cell.length_c   1.000
_cell.angle_alpha   90.00
_cell.angle_beta   90.00
_cell.angle_gamma   90.00
#
_symmetry.space_group_name_H-M   'P 1'
#
loop_
_entity.id
_entity.type
_entity.pdbx_description
1 polymer ?
#
loop_
_entity_poly.entity_id
_entity_poly.type
_entity_poly.pdbx_seq_one_letter_code
_entity_poly.pdbx_strand_id
1 'polypeptide(L)'
;MAQGEVTLRAWDSAIKALERSYLSRLDWEVKENANTNFSYSNFRNFLFEKLVKRPEVLREFIPSRAVEAHFRGDMHIHKLPNSLWIPYCCGWSLERILRKGLRTPGVVSRPAKHFDTAVAHITNFFFIAAQEWTGAIAASAFDLYTAPFIRHDGLSYEKVKQVLQGMLFELNYPARAGYQCLSEDTKILTPGGWKSYKDLREGDLIYTFNLQTKKIELKPVRKIFVYKYKDKMYSLRNRTQKQLVSPNHRVVWVDFNDHDKVRYTRIEELLEYKSPIPVPTTAYPDFDEEDYPISDEELKLTAWFLAEGSVDTSGRTFRVTIYQSEKANPDKYAEILELLNKLGMKYNIHTITTGFSPTRAIKLNAESSKRILKLIGVKAKKPPKWLYRLSRRQARLFIKTYVKGDGWIESRPERIRIVTTDEELRDALVAVAVLAGYNVSFTEVTPRSDIGRKKQYQITLTSTRTDYIQRIEEVDYEGVIWSVNTENETVIAMREG
;
A
#
# COMPACT_ATOMS: atom_id res chain seq x y z
N MET A 1 21.11 15.63 -40.07
CA MET A 1 20.21 16.49 -39.26
C MET A 1 18.80 16.39 -39.82
N ALA A 2 17.80 16.61 -38.96
CA ALA A 2 16.35 16.42 -39.17
C ALA A 2 15.81 14.97 -38.99
N GLN A 3 15.99 14.40 -37.79
CA GLN A 3 15.03 13.41 -37.28
C GLN A 3 13.80 14.20 -36.80
N GLY A 4 12.66 13.99 -37.47
CA GLY A 4 11.43 14.73 -37.22
C GLY A 4 10.87 14.43 -35.83
N GLU A 5 10.77 15.48 -35.01
CA GLU A 5 9.77 15.56 -33.96
C GLU A 5 8.40 15.40 -34.62
N VAL A 6 7.84 14.19 -34.58
CA VAL A 6 6.40 14.00 -34.74
C VAL A 6 5.76 14.75 -33.58
N THR A 7 5.30 15.96 -33.86
CA THR A 7 4.88 16.95 -32.86
C THR A 7 3.79 16.37 -31.96
N LEU A 8 4.13 16.17 -30.68
CA LEU A 8 3.25 15.70 -29.61
C LEU A 8 1.92 16.50 -29.51
N ARG A 9 1.88 17.74 -30.02
CA ARG A 9 0.67 18.59 -30.08
C ARG A 9 -0.44 18.04 -31.00
N ALA A 10 -0.10 17.39 -32.11
CA ALA A 10 -1.09 16.79 -33.00
C ALA A 10 -1.75 15.54 -32.37
N TRP A 11 -0.97 14.80 -31.57
CA TRP A 11 -1.42 13.61 -30.86
C TRP A 11 -2.35 13.91 -29.69
N ASP A 12 -2.09 15.00 -28.94
CA ASP A 12 -2.97 15.43 -27.84
C ASP A 12 -4.41 15.78 -28.32
N SER A 13 -4.54 16.30 -29.55
CA SER A 13 -5.85 16.58 -30.16
C SER A 13 -6.53 15.32 -30.70
N ALA A 14 -5.76 14.41 -31.33
CA ALA A 14 -6.28 13.16 -31.89
C ALA A 14 -6.76 12.17 -30.81
N ILE A 15 -6.02 12.04 -29.70
CA ILE A 15 -6.41 11.15 -28.59
C ILE A 15 -7.70 11.65 -27.94
N LYS A 16 -7.85 12.96 -27.70
CA LYS A 16 -9.09 13.56 -27.17
C LYS A 16 -10.28 13.40 -28.13
N ALA A 17 -10.04 13.40 -29.44
CA ALA A 17 -11.07 13.14 -30.43
C ALA A 17 -11.52 11.67 -30.41
N LEU A 18 -10.57 10.72 -30.35
CA LEU A 18 -10.85 9.29 -30.25
C LEU A 18 -11.52 8.91 -28.92
N GLU A 19 -11.10 9.53 -27.82
CA GLU A 19 -11.76 9.42 -26.51
C GLU A 19 -13.22 9.83 -26.61
N ARG A 20 -13.51 11.03 -27.14
CA ARG A 20 -14.89 11.49 -27.36
C ARG A 20 -15.67 10.53 -28.24
N SER A 21 -15.08 10.03 -29.34
CA SER A 21 -15.70 9.08 -30.25
C SER A 21 -16.06 7.73 -29.59
N TYR A 22 -15.18 7.22 -28.73
CA TYR A 22 -15.41 6.00 -27.96
C TYR A 22 -16.53 6.19 -26.94
N LEU A 23 -16.52 7.33 -26.22
CA LEU A 23 -17.57 7.70 -25.26
C LEU A 23 -18.94 7.88 -25.93
N SER A 24 -18.99 8.42 -27.14
CA SER A 24 -20.24 8.67 -27.88
C SER A 24 -20.77 7.48 -28.68
N ARG A 25 -20.14 6.29 -28.60
CA ARG A 25 -20.53 5.07 -29.33
C ARG A 25 -20.71 5.26 -30.85
N LEU A 26 -19.94 6.17 -31.48
CA LEU A 26 -20.15 6.55 -32.87
C LEU A 26 -19.66 5.50 -33.89
N ASP A 27 -18.87 4.51 -33.47
CA ASP A 27 -18.18 3.59 -34.38
C ASP A 27 -18.88 2.22 -34.49
N TRP A 28 -19.10 1.77 -35.73
CA TRP A 28 -19.75 0.50 -36.03
C TRP A 28 -18.85 -0.71 -35.71
N GLU A 29 -17.52 -0.54 -35.69
CA GLU A 29 -16.55 -1.60 -35.36
C GLU A 29 -16.70 -2.08 -33.90
N VAL A 30 -17.27 -1.27 -33.00
CA VAL A 30 -17.63 -1.67 -31.62
C VAL A 30 -18.66 -2.81 -31.60
N LYS A 31 -19.39 -3.03 -32.70
CA LYS A 31 -20.35 -4.13 -32.88
C LYS A 31 -19.76 -5.36 -33.59
N GLU A 32 -18.50 -5.32 -34.03
CA GLU A 32 -17.84 -6.44 -34.72
C GLU A 32 -17.56 -7.62 -33.76
N ASN A 33 -17.36 -7.34 -32.47
CA ASN A 33 -17.15 -8.34 -31.44
C ASN A 33 -18.33 -8.37 -30.45
N ALA A 34 -19.04 -9.50 -30.37
CA ALA A 34 -20.17 -9.64 -29.44
C ALA A 34 -19.76 -9.61 -27.96
N ASN A 35 -18.46 -9.73 -27.66
CA ASN A 35 -17.91 -9.71 -26.30
C ASN A 35 -17.36 -8.33 -25.88
N THR A 36 -17.45 -7.29 -26.73
CA THR A 36 -16.95 -5.95 -26.39
C THR A 36 -18.00 -5.10 -25.68
N ASN A 37 -17.83 -4.93 -24.37
CA ASN A 37 -18.60 -3.99 -23.53
C ASN A 37 -17.84 -2.66 -23.35
N PHE A 38 -18.54 -1.57 -23.01
CA PHE A 38 -17.90 -0.31 -22.67
C PHE A 38 -16.99 -0.50 -21.44
N SER A 39 -15.67 -0.38 -21.63
CA SER A 39 -14.68 -0.51 -20.55
C SER A 39 -13.36 0.18 -20.91
N TYR A 40 -12.51 0.43 -19.92
CA TYR A 40 -11.18 1.00 -20.15
C TYR A 40 -10.25 0.06 -20.95
N SER A 41 -10.31 -1.26 -20.71
CA SER A 41 -9.56 -2.23 -21.52
C SER A 41 -9.97 -2.15 -23.00
N ASN A 42 -11.27 -2.03 -23.27
CA ASN A 42 -11.77 -1.88 -24.64
C ASN A 42 -11.48 -0.49 -25.21
N PHE A 43 -11.36 0.55 -24.39
CA PHE A 43 -10.88 1.86 -24.82
C PHE A 43 -9.41 1.80 -25.27
N ARG A 44 -8.55 1.07 -24.54
CA ARG A 44 -7.16 0.85 -24.94
C ARG A 44 -7.07 0.07 -26.25
N ASN A 45 -7.87 -0.98 -26.40
CA ASN A 45 -7.93 -1.74 -27.65
C ASN A 45 -8.45 -0.87 -28.80
N PHE A 46 -9.50 -0.08 -28.58
CA PHE A 46 -10.03 0.87 -29.56
C PHE A 46 -8.99 1.91 -29.98
N LEU A 47 -8.28 2.51 -29.01
CA LEU A 47 -7.19 3.43 -29.32
C LEU A 47 -6.10 2.74 -30.14
N PHE A 48 -5.65 1.56 -29.71
CA PHE A 48 -4.64 0.78 -30.41
C PHE A 48 -5.07 0.46 -31.86
N GLU A 49 -6.31 0.01 -32.05
CA GLU A 49 -6.92 -0.22 -33.36
C GLU A 49 -6.89 1.04 -34.24
N LYS A 50 -7.36 2.18 -33.73
CA LYS A 50 -7.41 3.43 -34.50
C LYS A 50 -6.06 4.06 -34.79
N LEU A 51 -5.04 3.72 -33.99
CA LEU A 51 -3.68 4.17 -34.23
C LEU A 51 -2.96 3.29 -35.26
N VAL A 52 -3.13 1.98 -35.17
CA VAL A 52 -2.37 1.03 -36.00
C VAL A 52 -3.08 0.68 -37.31
N LYS A 53 -4.43 0.61 -37.34
CA LYS A 53 -5.23 0.29 -38.54
C LYS A 53 -5.31 1.49 -39.49
N ARG A 54 -4.17 2.10 -39.78
CA ARG A 54 -3.98 3.20 -40.73
C ARG A 54 -3.20 2.71 -41.93
N PRO A 55 -3.56 3.09 -43.17
CA PRO A 55 -2.83 2.65 -44.36
C PRO A 55 -1.33 2.95 -44.31
N GLU A 56 -0.93 4.05 -43.66
CA GLU A 56 0.48 4.43 -43.52
C GLU A 56 1.24 3.43 -42.65
N VAL A 57 0.67 3.05 -41.51
CA VAL A 57 1.27 2.11 -40.55
C VAL A 57 1.24 0.67 -41.08
N LEU A 58 0.11 0.25 -41.65
CA LEU A 58 -0.03 -1.12 -42.15
C LEU A 58 0.92 -1.42 -43.32
N ARG A 59 1.28 -0.41 -44.13
CA ARG A 59 2.26 -0.56 -45.23
C ARG A 59 3.68 -0.85 -44.75
N GLU A 60 4.01 -0.60 -43.48
CA GLU A 60 5.30 -0.98 -42.90
C GLU A 60 5.40 -2.50 -42.67
N PHE A 61 4.27 -3.18 -42.49
CA PHE A 61 4.21 -4.61 -42.14
C PHE A 61 3.65 -5.49 -43.25
N ILE A 62 2.75 -4.95 -44.09
CA ILE A 62 1.99 -5.70 -45.10
C ILE A 62 2.23 -5.06 -46.48
N PRO A 63 2.37 -5.85 -47.57
CA PRO A 63 2.54 -5.31 -48.91
C PRO A 63 1.46 -4.27 -49.28
N SER A 64 1.89 -3.16 -49.88
CA SER A 64 1.00 -2.01 -50.15
C SER A 64 -0.24 -2.38 -50.96
N ARG A 65 -0.11 -3.28 -51.93
CA ARG A 65 -1.24 -3.81 -52.73
C ARG A 65 -2.29 -4.51 -51.86
N ALA A 66 -1.86 -5.26 -50.84
CA ALA A 66 -2.78 -5.97 -49.93
C ALA A 66 -3.47 -5.00 -48.96
N VAL A 67 -2.75 -3.98 -48.49
CA VAL A 67 -3.33 -2.89 -47.67
C VAL A 67 -4.39 -2.12 -48.47
N GLU A 68 -4.09 -1.74 -49.71
CA GLU A 68 -5.04 -1.04 -50.59
C GLU A 68 -6.27 -1.89 -50.89
N ALA A 69 -6.08 -3.17 -51.24
CA ALA A 69 -7.17 -4.11 -51.43
C ALA A 69 -8.04 -4.24 -50.16
N HIS A 70 -7.43 -4.14 -48.97
CA HIS A 70 -8.16 -4.15 -47.70
C HIS A 70 -9.05 -2.94 -47.48
N PHE A 71 -8.51 -1.73 -47.66
CA PHE A 71 -9.29 -0.50 -47.47
C PHE A 71 -10.31 -0.24 -48.58
N ARG A 72 -10.09 -0.77 -49.79
CA ARG A 72 -11.08 -0.72 -50.88
C ARG A 72 -12.21 -1.74 -50.73
N GLY A 73 -12.06 -2.71 -49.81
CA GLY A 73 -13.03 -3.79 -49.63
C GLY A 73 -12.88 -4.96 -50.62
N ASP A 74 -11.82 -4.97 -51.44
CA ASP A 74 -11.52 -6.07 -52.36
C ASP A 74 -11.12 -7.35 -51.60
N MET A 75 -10.56 -7.21 -50.39
CA MET A 75 -10.09 -8.33 -49.55
C MET A 75 -10.13 -7.97 -48.05
N HIS A 76 -10.65 -8.84 -47.18
CA HIS A 76 -10.59 -8.59 -45.73
C HIS A 76 -9.38 -9.28 -45.09
N ILE A 77 -8.49 -8.51 -44.45
CA ILE A 77 -7.39 -9.03 -43.63
C ILE A 77 -7.88 -9.12 -42.19
N HIS A 78 -8.11 -10.34 -41.73
CA HIS A 78 -8.76 -10.60 -40.45
C HIS A 78 -7.87 -10.26 -39.24
N LYS A 79 -8.50 -9.80 -38.14
CA LYS A 79 -7.88 -9.49 -36.84
C LYS A 79 -6.80 -8.40 -36.84
N LEU A 80 -6.77 -7.53 -37.85
CA LEU A 80 -5.96 -6.32 -37.77
C LEU A 80 -6.47 -5.42 -36.63
N PRO A 81 -5.55 -4.76 -35.89
CA PRO A 81 -4.09 -4.77 -36.07
C PRO A 81 -3.37 -5.89 -35.31
N ASN A 82 -4.04 -6.59 -34.40
CA ASN A 82 -3.38 -7.53 -33.48
C ASN A 82 -2.68 -8.68 -34.20
N SER A 83 -3.21 -9.13 -35.36
CA SER A 83 -2.61 -10.18 -36.19
C SER A 83 -1.25 -9.84 -36.78
N LEU A 84 -0.79 -8.59 -36.67
CA LEU A 84 0.57 -8.20 -37.03
C LEU A 84 1.63 -8.76 -36.05
N TRP A 85 1.26 -8.97 -34.78
CA TRP A 85 2.22 -9.34 -33.73
C TRP A 85 1.89 -10.65 -33.03
N ILE A 86 0.60 -10.97 -32.88
CA ILE A 86 0.18 -12.16 -32.14
C ILE A 86 -0.62 -13.11 -33.03
N PRO A 87 -0.42 -14.43 -32.84
CA PRO A 87 -1.05 -15.47 -33.65
C PRO A 87 -2.59 -15.47 -33.53
N TYR A 88 -3.24 -16.13 -34.49
CA TYR A 88 -4.70 -16.22 -34.53
C TYR A 88 -5.27 -17.09 -33.41
N CYS A 89 -5.21 -18.41 -33.56
CA CYS A 89 -5.81 -19.37 -32.62
C CYS A 89 -4.79 -20.43 -32.22
N CYS A 90 -5.00 -21.07 -31.07
CA CYS A 90 -4.17 -22.20 -30.63
C CYS A 90 -4.96 -23.22 -29.82
N GLY A 91 -4.68 -24.50 -30.10
CA GLY A 91 -5.11 -25.63 -29.29
C GLY A 91 -4.02 -26.04 -28.30
N TRP A 92 -4.40 -26.24 -27.04
CA TRP A 92 -3.48 -26.53 -25.95
C TRP A 92 -3.64 -27.94 -25.40
N SER A 93 -2.50 -28.54 -25.03
CA SER A 93 -2.47 -29.85 -24.41
C SER A 93 -2.84 -29.76 -22.93
N LEU A 94 -4.08 -30.14 -22.62
CA LEU A 94 -4.56 -30.23 -21.23
C LEU A 94 -3.72 -31.22 -20.42
N GLU A 95 -3.33 -32.35 -21.02
CA GLU A 95 -2.43 -33.32 -20.37
C GLU A 95 -1.15 -32.67 -19.86
N ARG A 96 -0.50 -31.83 -20.67
CA ARG A 96 0.72 -31.13 -20.24
C ARG A 96 0.47 -30.18 -19.09
N ILE A 97 -0.65 -29.45 -19.11
CA ILE A 97 -1.06 -28.55 -18.03
C ILE A 97 -1.27 -29.36 -16.74
N LEU A 98 -1.97 -30.49 -16.81
CA LEU A 98 -2.24 -31.34 -15.66
C LEU A 98 -0.98 -31.99 -15.10
N ARG A 99 -0.07 -32.49 -15.95
CA ARG A 99 1.17 -33.16 -15.54
C ARG A 99 2.26 -32.23 -15.03
N LYS A 100 2.37 -31.02 -15.58
CA LYS A 100 3.42 -30.05 -15.21
C LYS A 100 2.96 -29.03 -14.18
N GLY A 101 1.64 -28.87 -14.04
CA GLY A 101 1.02 -27.71 -13.40
C GLY A 101 1.13 -26.46 -14.28
N LEU A 102 0.58 -25.35 -13.78
CA LEU A 102 0.72 -24.04 -14.40
C LEU A 102 2.11 -23.49 -14.12
N ARG A 103 3.01 -23.47 -15.10
CA ARG A 103 4.33 -22.83 -14.97
C ARG A 103 4.44 -21.68 -15.95
N THR A 104 4.35 -20.46 -15.42
CA THR A 104 4.54 -19.20 -16.15
C THR A 104 5.61 -18.36 -15.44
N PRO A 105 6.16 -17.31 -16.08
CA PRO A 105 7.15 -16.44 -15.43
C PRO A 105 6.68 -15.82 -14.10
N GLY A 106 5.35 -15.67 -13.89
CA GLY A 106 4.78 -15.06 -12.68
C GLY A 106 3.99 -16.02 -11.78
N VAL A 107 3.33 -17.04 -12.33
CA VAL A 107 2.49 -18.01 -11.60
C VAL A 107 3.07 -19.41 -11.74
N VAL A 108 3.36 -20.05 -10.61
CA VAL A 108 3.86 -21.43 -10.54
C VAL A 108 2.95 -22.26 -9.63
N SER A 109 2.14 -23.14 -10.23
CA SER A 109 1.33 -24.14 -9.53
C SER A 109 1.86 -25.54 -9.81
N ARG A 110 1.84 -26.40 -8.78
CA ARG A 110 2.14 -27.84 -8.93
C ARG A 110 1.03 -28.54 -9.71
N PRO A 111 1.26 -29.76 -10.25
CA PRO A 111 0.22 -30.59 -10.86
C PRO A 111 -1.05 -30.70 -10.00
N ALA A 112 -2.23 -30.67 -10.63
CA ALA A 112 -3.50 -30.82 -9.92
C ALA A 112 -3.63 -32.25 -9.37
N LYS A 113 -4.20 -32.36 -8.16
CA LYS A 113 -4.51 -33.66 -7.52
C LYS A 113 -6.00 -33.92 -7.36
N HIS A 114 -6.81 -32.87 -7.40
CA HIS A 114 -8.26 -32.91 -7.23
C HIS A 114 -8.96 -32.24 -8.41
N PHE A 115 -10.22 -32.61 -8.64
CA PHE A 115 -11.00 -32.17 -9.81
C PHE A 115 -11.18 -30.65 -9.85
N ASP A 116 -11.50 -30.03 -8.72
CA ASP A 116 -11.64 -28.57 -8.58
C ASP A 116 -10.36 -27.82 -8.97
N THR A 117 -9.21 -28.34 -8.56
CA THR A 117 -7.89 -27.79 -8.86
C THR A 117 -7.53 -27.99 -10.33
N ALA A 118 -7.90 -29.13 -10.92
CA ALA A 118 -7.69 -29.42 -12.34
C ALA A 118 -8.48 -28.44 -13.23
N VAL A 119 -9.73 -28.17 -12.84
CA VAL A 119 -10.61 -27.18 -13.47
C VAL A 119 -10.06 -25.76 -13.27
N ALA A 120 -9.64 -25.39 -12.06
CA ALA A 120 -9.04 -24.07 -11.80
C ALA A 120 -7.76 -23.84 -12.61
N HIS A 121 -6.94 -24.87 -12.84
CA HIS A 121 -5.73 -24.74 -13.66
C HIS A 121 -6.03 -24.43 -15.12
N ILE A 122 -7.00 -25.11 -15.74
CA ILE A 122 -7.35 -24.81 -17.13
C ILE A 122 -8.05 -23.46 -17.26
N THR A 123 -8.90 -23.07 -16.30
CA THR A 123 -9.55 -21.76 -16.30
C THR A 123 -8.54 -20.62 -16.23
N ASN A 124 -7.61 -20.69 -15.28
CA ASN A 124 -6.53 -19.69 -15.16
C ASN A 124 -5.60 -19.70 -16.37
N PHE A 125 -5.32 -20.88 -16.94
CA PHE A 125 -4.55 -20.99 -18.17
C PHE A 125 -5.22 -20.23 -19.32
N PHE A 126 -6.53 -20.41 -19.51
CA PHE A 126 -7.27 -19.72 -20.56
C PHE A 126 -7.27 -18.21 -20.38
N PHE A 127 -7.36 -17.70 -19.14
CA PHE A 127 -7.25 -16.25 -18.91
C PHE A 127 -5.91 -15.66 -19.35
N ILE A 128 -4.81 -16.36 -19.05
CA ILE A 128 -3.46 -15.91 -19.43
C ILE A 128 -3.29 -16.02 -20.94
N ALA A 129 -3.63 -17.19 -21.50
CA ALA A 129 -3.47 -17.45 -22.92
C ALA A 129 -4.38 -16.55 -23.78
N ALA A 130 -5.57 -16.17 -23.32
CA ALA A 130 -6.48 -15.34 -24.11
C ALA A 130 -5.91 -13.94 -24.44
N GLN A 131 -4.90 -13.47 -23.72
CA GLN A 131 -4.25 -12.17 -23.97
C GLN A 131 -3.15 -12.24 -25.04
N GLU A 132 -2.72 -13.44 -25.42
CA GLU A 132 -1.56 -13.67 -26.30
C GLU A 132 -1.97 -14.22 -27.69
N TRP A 133 -3.28 -14.39 -27.93
CA TRP A 133 -3.87 -14.84 -29.20
C TRP A 133 -5.05 -13.95 -29.59
N THR A 134 -5.24 -13.71 -30.89
CA THR A 134 -6.31 -12.81 -31.39
C THR A 134 -7.67 -13.49 -31.59
N GLY A 135 -7.67 -14.82 -31.59
CA GLY A 135 -8.80 -15.69 -31.84
C GLY A 135 -9.02 -16.70 -30.72
N ALA A 136 -9.75 -17.77 -31.03
CA ALA A 136 -10.12 -18.79 -30.07
C ALA A 136 -8.90 -19.56 -29.55
N ILE A 137 -8.91 -19.76 -28.24
CA ILE A 137 -8.06 -20.75 -27.56
C ILE A 137 -8.92 -21.93 -27.15
N ALA A 138 -8.38 -23.13 -27.30
CA ALA A 138 -9.10 -24.35 -26.94
C ALA A 138 -8.15 -25.33 -26.26
N ALA A 139 -8.72 -26.25 -25.50
CA ALA A 139 -8.04 -27.47 -25.09
C ALA A 139 -8.95 -28.66 -25.42
N SER A 140 -8.35 -29.77 -25.83
CA SER A 140 -9.09 -30.97 -26.23
C SER A 140 -9.25 -31.95 -25.08
N ALA A 141 -10.29 -32.80 -25.17
CA ALA A 141 -10.53 -33.95 -24.29
C ALA A 141 -10.64 -33.58 -22.79
N PHE A 142 -11.28 -32.44 -22.50
CA PHE A 142 -11.47 -31.93 -21.14
C PHE A 142 -12.17 -32.94 -20.22
N ASP A 143 -13.27 -33.51 -20.70
CA ASP A 143 -14.03 -34.56 -20.03
C ASP A 143 -13.19 -35.82 -19.76
N LEU A 144 -12.46 -36.31 -20.78
CA LEU A 144 -11.61 -37.49 -20.67
C LEU A 144 -10.50 -37.31 -19.63
N TYR A 145 -9.84 -36.15 -19.61
CA TYR A 145 -8.72 -35.91 -18.70
C TYR A 145 -9.17 -35.57 -17.28
N THR A 146 -10.37 -35.05 -17.09
CA THR A 146 -10.89 -34.68 -15.76
C THR A 146 -11.68 -35.79 -15.08
N ALA A 147 -12.25 -36.74 -15.84
CA ALA A 147 -13.00 -37.88 -15.30
C ALA A 147 -12.23 -38.73 -14.25
N PRO A 148 -10.91 -39.00 -14.39
CA PRO A 148 -10.14 -39.70 -13.36
C PRO A 148 -10.12 -38.97 -12.00
N PHE A 149 -10.09 -37.63 -12.01
CA PHE A 149 -10.13 -36.84 -10.78
C PHE A 149 -11.49 -36.93 -10.10
N ILE A 150 -12.59 -36.87 -10.87
CA ILE A 150 -13.95 -37.04 -10.35
C ILE A 150 -14.11 -38.41 -9.67
N ARG A 151 -13.60 -39.47 -10.32
CA ARG A 151 -13.62 -40.83 -9.76
C ARG A 151 -12.76 -40.94 -8.51
N HIS A 152 -11.54 -40.41 -8.55
CA HIS A 152 -10.61 -40.43 -7.41
C HIS A 152 -11.18 -39.71 -6.19
N ASP A 153 -11.80 -38.56 -6.40
CA ASP A 153 -12.37 -37.73 -5.34
C ASP A 153 -13.77 -38.19 -4.89
N GLY A 154 -14.38 -39.16 -5.57
CA GLY A 154 -15.70 -39.70 -5.23
C GLY A 154 -16.83 -38.66 -5.32
N LEU A 155 -16.76 -37.73 -6.28
CA LEU A 155 -17.66 -36.58 -6.32
C LEU A 155 -19.07 -36.93 -6.81
N SER A 156 -20.08 -36.32 -6.18
CA SER A 156 -21.45 -36.37 -6.66
C SER A 156 -21.66 -35.48 -7.89
N TYR A 157 -22.70 -35.77 -8.67
CA TYR A 157 -23.09 -34.95 -9.82
C TYR A 157 -23.29 -33.48 -9.45
N GLU A 158 -23.93 -33.19 -8.30
CA GLU A 158 -24.14 -31.81 -7.85
C GLU A 158 -22.81 -31.07 -7.63
N LYS A 159 -21.82 -31.75 -7.04
CA LYS A 159 -20.51 -31.15 -6.80
C LYS A 159 -19.74 -30.91 -8.10
N VAL A 160 -19.81 -31.85 -9.04
CA VAL A 160 -19.21 -31.69 -10.37
C VAL A 160 -19.85 -30.51 -11.10
N LYS A 161 -21.20 -30.44 -11.11
CA LYS A 161 -21.96 -29.35 -11.71
C LYS A 161 -21.57 -28.00 -11.10
N GLN A 162 -21.42 -27.92 -9.78
CA GLN A 162 -21.04 -26.68 -9.10
C GLN A 162 -19.66 -26.18 -9.53
N VAL A 163 -18.68 -27.09 -9.65
CA VAL A 163 -17.31 -26.74 -10.08
C VAL A 163 -17.29 -26.27 -11.54
N LEU A 164 -18.01 -26.95 -12.43
CA LEU A 164 -18.11 -26.54 -13.84
C LEU A 164 -18.91 -25.25 -14.04
N GLN A 165 -19.95 -25.02 -13.22
CA GLN A 165 -20.66 -23.75 -13.18
C GLN A 165 -19.73 -22.62 -12.76
N GLY A 166 -18.88 -22.85 -11.75
CA GLY A 166 -17.84 -21.90 -11.35
C GLY A 166 -16.89 -21.56 -12.51
N MET A 167 -16.38 -22.58 -13.21
CA MET A 167 -15.55 -22.38 -14.41
C MET A 167 -16.25 -21.54 -15.48
N LEU A 168 -17.52 -21.81 -15.77
CA LEU A 168 -18.29 -21.05 -16.76
C LEU A 168 -18.44 -19.58 -16.35
N PHE A 169 -18.77 -19.32 -15.09
CA PHE A 169 -18.92 -17.95 -14.58
C PHE A 169 -17.59 -17.20 -14.55
N GLU A 170 -16.51 -17.88 -14.17
CA GLU A 170 -15.16 -17.32 -14.25
C GLU A 170 -14.82 -16.96 -15.70
N LEU A 171 -14.89 -17.89 -16.65
CA LEU A 171 -14.54 -17.64 -18.06
C LEU A 171 -15.39 -16.55 -18.73
N ASN A 172 -16.63 -16.34 -18.27
CA ASN A 172 -17.50 -15.27 -18.77
C ASN A 172 -17.16 -13.89 -18.18
N TYR A 173 -16.27 -13.80 -17.19
CA TYR A 173 -15.85 -12.53 -16.61
C TYR A 173 -14.76 -11.88 -17.48
N PRO A 174 -14.93 -10.63 -17.94
CA PRO A 174 -13.90 -9.97 -18.74
C PRO A 174 -12.63 -9.77 -17.91
N ALA A 175 -11.50 -10.26 -18.41
CA ALA A 175 -10.19 -10.08 -17.77
C ALA A 175 -9.83 -8.59 -17.76
N ARG A 176 -9.91 -7.95 -16.59
CA ARG A 176 -9.56 -6.54 -16.40
C ARG A 176 -8.07 -6.44 -16.03
N ALA A 177 -7.37 -5.51 -16.67
CA ALA A 177 -6.11 -5.02 -16.11
C ALA A 177 -6.42 -4.39 -14.75
N GLY A 178 -5.93 -4.99 -13.67
CA GLY A 178 -6.18 -4.51 -12.31
C GLY A 178 -5.43 -3.20 -12.05
N TYR A 179 -6.14 -2.07 -12.09
CA TYR A 179 -5.63 -0.79 -11.58
C TYR A 179 -6.11 -0.62 -10.14
N GLN A 180 -5.45 -1.34 -9.22
CA GLN A 180 -5.69 -1.22 -7.78
C GLN A 180 -4.72 -0.16 -7.24
N CYS A 181 -5.25 1.01 -6.87
CA CYS A 181 -4.44 2.13 -6.42
C CYS A 181 -5.06 2.85 -5.21
N LEU A 182 -4.18 3.51 -4.46
CA LEU A 182 -4.45 4.39 -3.34
C LEU A 182 -4.46 5.84 -3.86
N SER A 183 -5.08 6.76 -3.12
CA SER A 183 -5.07 8.20 -3.43
C SER A 183 -3.70 8.86 -3.22
N GLU A 184 -3.48 10.02 -3.86
CA GLU A 184 -2.19 10.74 -3.89
C GLU A 184 -1.63 11.15 -2.52
N ASP A 185 -2.52 11.36 -1.54
CA ASP A 185 -2.22 11.78 -0.18
C ASP A 185 -1.82 10.63 0.75
N THR A 186 -1.91 9.40 0.27
CA THR A 186 -1.47 8.22 1.02
C THR A 186 0.05 8.15 1.07
N LYS A 187 0.61 7.84 2.25
CA LYS A 187 2.05 7.58 2.46
C LYS A 187 2.26 6.13 2.90
N ILE A 188 3.37 5.51 2.47
CA ILE A 188 3.76 4.14 2.87
C ILE A 188 4.90 4.19 3.87
N LEU A 189 4.84 3.34 4.90
CA LEU A 189 5.88 3.23 5.93
C LEU A 189 7.12 2.49 5.40
N THR A 190 8.30 3.10 5.58
CA THR A 190 9.59 2.51 5.21
C THR A 190 10.57 2.59 6.39
N PRO A 191 11.67 1.81 6.39
CA PRO A 191 12.79 1.98 7.32
C PRO A 191 13.44 3.36 7.33
N GLY A 192 13.13 4.22 6.34
CA GLY A 192 13.60 5.59 6.24
C GLY A 192 12.55 6.66 6.56
N GLY A 193 11.34 6.25 6.98
CA GLY A 193 10.21 7.14 7.24
C GLY A 193 9.02 6.92 6.31
N TRP A 194 7.98 7.75 6.48
CA TRP A 194 6.81 7.76 5.60
C TRP A 194 7.15 8.36 4.24
N LYS A 195 6.94 7.60 3.17
CA LYS A 195 7.23 8.04 1.80
C LYS A 195 5.95 8.15 0.96
N SER A 196 5.86 9.21 0.17
CA SER A 196 4.83 9.35 -0.86
C SER A 196 5.25 8.67 -2.16
N TYR A 197 4.37 8.64 -3.15
CA TYR A 197 4.70 8.20 -4.51
C TYR A 197 5.85 8.97 -5.16
N LYS A 198 6.13 10.20 -4.70
CA LYS A 198 7.22 11.04 -5.21
C LYS A 198 8.58 10.60 -4.68
N ASP A 199 8.62 10.01 -3.49
CA ASP A 199 9.85 9.71 -2.74
C ASP A 199 10.26 8.24 -2.81
N LEU A 200 9.27 7.35 -3.01
CA LEU A 200 9.50 5.91 -3.07
C LEU A 200 10.11 5.51 -4.42
N ARG A 201 11.02 4.53 -4.41
CA ARG A 201 11.66 3.98 -5.61
C ARG A 201 11.57 2.45 -5.63
N GLU A 202 11.64 1.87 -6.82
CA GLU A 202 11.76 0.42 -6.96
C GLU A 202 13.04 -0.07 -6.27
N GLY A 203 12.95 -1.19 -5.56
CA GLY A 203 14.00 -1.71 -4.69
C GLY A 203 13.99 -1.18 -3.25
N ASP A 204 13.28 -0.09 -2.95
CA ASP A 204 13.13 0.37 -1.56
C ASP A 204 12.42 -0.71 -0.72
N LEU A 205 12.88 -0.89 0.52
CA LEU A 205 12.19 -1.74 1.49
C LEU A 205 11.01 -0.99 2.10
N ILE A 206 9.85 -1.65 2.15
CA ILE A 206 8.65 -1.13 2.81
C ILE A 206 8.12 -2.13 3.83
N TYR A 207 7.44 -1.63 4.85
CA TYR A 207 6.73 -2.47 5.79
C TYR A 207 5.43 -2.98 5.16
N THR A 208 5.27 -4.29 5.20
CA THR A 208 4.12 -5.02 4.64
C THR A 208 3.51 -5.92 5.71
N PHE A 209 2.27 -6.35 5.51
CA PHE A 209 1.58 -7.27 6.41
C PHE A 209 1.36 -8.63 5.74
N ASN A 210 1.99 -9.67 6.27
CA ASN A 210 1.85 -11.02 5.74
C ASN A 210 0.58 -11.67 6.26
N LEU A 211 -0.37 -12.01 5.37
CA LEU A 211 -1.65 -12.58 5.77
C LEU A 211 -1.54 -13.99 6.37
N GLN A 212 -0.52 -14.76 6.00
CA GLN A 212 -0.34 -16.14 6.46
C GLN A 212 0.29 -16.18 7.85
N THR A 213 1.39 -15.45 8.03
CA THR A 213 2.11 -15.40 9.31
C THR A 213 1.50 -14.41 10.28
N LYS A 214 0.67 -13.48 9.78
CA LYS A 214 0.13 -12.32 10.52
C LYS A 214 1.25 -11.48 11.12
N LYS A 215 2.37 -11.33 10.41
CA LYS A 215 3.51 -10.52 10.88
C LYS A 215 3.73 -9.33 9.97
N ILE A 216 4.28 -8.27 10.52
CA ILE A 216 4.83 -7.19 9.71
C ILE A 216 6.22 -7.60 9.26
N GLU A 217 6.49 -7.46 7.96
CA GLU A 217 7.77 -7.84 7.34
C GLU A 217 8.21 -6.79 6.32
N LEU A 218 9.53 -6.68 6.13
CA LEU A 218 10.12 -5.82 5.12
C LEU A 218 10.16 -6.55 3.77
N LYS A 219 9.59 -5.93 2.75
CA LYS A 219 9.66 -6.42 1.36
C LYS A 219 10.13 -5.32 0.42
N PRO A 220 10.95 -5.66 -0.59
CA PRO A 220 11.35 -4.70 -1.60
C PRO A 220 10.17 -4.38 -2.52
N VAL A 221 10.06 -3.10 -2.89
CA VAL A 221 9.13 -2.64 -3.93
C VAL A 221 9.61 -3.18 -5.27
N ARG A 222 8.80 -4.02 -5.90
CA ARG A 222 9.09 -4.60 -7.23
C ARG A 222 8.72 -3.65 -8.35
N LYS A 223 7.62 -2.92 -8.18
CA LYS A 223 7.10 -1.97 -9.17
C LYS A 223 6.32 -0.87 -8.51
N ILE A 224 6.39 0.35 -9.06
CA ILE A 224 5.56 1.47 -8.65
C ILE A 224 4.64 1.86 -9.81
N PHE A 225 3.37 2.03 -9.50
CA PHE A 225 2.34 2.46 -10.43
C PHE A 225 1.85 3.84 -10.02
N VAL A 226 1.86 4.80 -10.95
CA VAL A 226 1.42 6.18 -10.72
C VAL A 226 0.67 6.67 -11.94
N TYR A 227 -0.59 7.08 -11.76
CA TYR A 227 -1.45 7.53 -12.86
C TYR A 227 -2.29 8.73 -12.44
N LYS A 228 -2.65 9.58 -13.39
CA LYS A 228 -3.75 10.54 -13.20
C LYS A 228 -5.07 9.79 -13.31
N TYR A 229 -6.00 10.09 -12.42
CA TYR A 229 -7.30 9.45 -12.35
C TYR A 229 -8.38 10.51 -12.11
N LYS A 230 -9.48 10.36 -12.84
CA LYS A 230 -10.67 11.21 -12.73
C LYS A 230 -11.90 10.33 -12.86
N ASP A 231 -12.34 9.76 -11.75
CA ASP A 231 -13.54 8.94 -11.67
C ASP A 231 -13.86 8.67 -10.19
N LYS A 232 -14.81 7.78 -9.95
CA LYS A 232 -15.22 7.33 -8.63
C LYS A 232 -14.13 6.54 -7.91
N MET A 233 -14.00 6.76 -6.61
CA MET A 233 -13.21 5.97 -5.66
C MET A 233 -14.07 5.59 -4.46
N TYR A 234 -13.63 4.62 -3.66
CA TYR A 234 -14.31 4.18 -2.46
C TYR A 234 -13.60 4.69 -1.22
N SER A 235 -14.31 5.47 -0.40
CA SER A 235 -13.86 5.98 0.89
C SER A 235 -14.31 5.04 2.00
N LEU A 236 -13.39 4.25 2.54
CA LEU A 236 -13.62 3.42 3.73
C LEU A 236 -13.26 4.24 4.97
N ARG A 237 -14.23 4.50 5.85
CA ARG A 237 -14.02 5.37 7.02
C ARG A 237 -14.64 4.84 8.30
N ASN A 238 -13.99 5.20 9.40
CA ASN A 238 -14.55 5.18 10.73
C ASN A 238 -14.05 6.41 11.50
N ARG A 239 -14.05 6.38 12.84
CA ARG A 239 -13.61 7.52 13.66
C ARG A 239 -12.08 7.71 13.67
N THR A 240 -11.32 6.66 13.39
CA THR A 240 -9.87 6.56 13.62
C THR A 240 -9.06 6.43 12.34
N GLN A 241 -9.66 6.06 11.22
CA GLN A 241 -8.98 5.92 9.93
C GLN A 241 -9.90 6.26 8.76
N LYS A 242 -9.27 6.69 7.66
CA LYS A 242 -9.94 6.96 6.37
C LYS A 242 -9.07 6.52 5.20
N GLN A 243 -9.46 5.43 4.57
CA GLN A 243 -8.82 4.89 3.37
C GLN A 243 -9.59 5.36 2.13
N LEU A 244 -8.87 5.65 1.05
CA LEU A 244 -9.45 6.02 -0.24
C LEU A 244 -8.82 5.17 -1.34
N VAL A 245 -9.62 4.28 -1.93
CA VAL A 245 -9.15 3.24 -2.83
C VAL A 245 -9.89 3.25 -4.17
N SER A 246 -9.21 2.87 -5.25
CA SER A 246 -9.83 2.77 -6.57
C SER A 246 -10.79 1.57 -6.67
N PRO A 247 -11.68 1.52 -7.68
CA PRO A 247 -12.46 0.34 -7.98
C PRO A 247 -11.60 -0.91 -8.18
N ASN A 248 -12.11 -2.07 -7.77
CA ASN A 248 -11.48 -3.37 -7.75
C ASN A 248 -10.28 -3.49 -6.80
N HIS A 249 -10.03 -2.49 -5.95
CA HIS A 249 -8.96 -2.55 -4.95
C HIS A 249 -9.24 -3.66 -3.93
N ARG A 250 -8.20 -4.42 -3.58
CA ARG A 250 -8.29 -5.48 -2.58
C ARG A 250 -8.02 -4.92 -1.20
N VAL A 251 -9.01 -4.98 -0.32
CA VAL A 251 -8.91 -4.50 1.05
C VAL A 251 -8.69 -5.69 1.97
N VAL A 252 -7.72 -5.57 2.87
CA VAL A 252 -7.45 -6.57 3.92
C VAL A 252 -8.47 -6.41 5.04
N TRP A 253 -9.14 -7.50 5.41
CA TRP A 253 -10.13 -7.54 6.48
C TRP A 253 -10.08 -8.88 7.22
N VAL A 254 -10.68 -8.93 8.40
CA VAL A 254 -10.69 -10.12 9.28
C VAL A 254 -12.08 -10.74 9.28
N ASP A 255 -12.19 -12.06 9.35
CA ASP A 255 -13.51 -12.68 9.50
C ASP A 255 -14.16 -12.28 10.84
N PHE A 256 -15.46 -11.96 10.82
CA PHE A 256 -16.18 -11.54 12.02
C PHE A 256 -16.34 -12.69 13.03
N ASN A 257 -16.49 -13.91 12.53
CA ASN A 257 -16.67 -15.10 13.37
C ASN A 257 -15.34 -15.72 13.78
N ASP A 258 -14.27 -15.45 13.04
CA ASP A 258 -12.94 -15.96 13.27
C ASP A 258 -11.92 -14.84 13.11
N HIS A 259 -11.63 -14.16 14.22
CA HIS A 259 -10.66 -13.07 14.24
C HIS A 259 -9.23 -13.51 13.88
N ASP A 260 -8.97 -14.82 13.76
CA ASP A 260 -7.70 -15.36 13.28
C ASP A 260 -7.66 -15.55 11.76
N LYS A 261 -8.77 -15.36 11.05
CA LYS A 261 -8.84 -15.52 9.60
C LYS A 261 -8.79 -14.18 8.89
N VAL A 262 -7.60 -13.80 8.43
CA VAL A 262 -7.38 -12.58 7.63
C VAL A 262 -7.53 -12.89 6.14
N ARG A 263 -8.27 -12.04 5.42
CA ARG A 263 -8.53 -12.17 3.99
C ARG A 263 -8.27 -10.84 3.30
N TYR A 264 -8.12 -10.87 1.97
CA TYR A 264 -8.35 -9.69 1.16
C TYR A 264 -9.53 -9.97 0.22
N THR A 265 -10.34 -8.95 -0.03
CA THR A 265 -11.49 -9.03 -0.93
C THR A 265 -11.59 -7.71 -1.70
N ARG A 266 -12.17 -7.74 -2.91
CA ARG A 266 -12.41 -6.51 -3.65
C ARG A 266 -13.38 -5.60 -2.91
N ILE A 267 -13.18 -4.29 -3.02
CA ILE A 267 -14.00 -3.30 -2.34
C ILE A 267 -15.48 -3.40 -2.70
N GLU A 268 -15.82 -3.75 -3.94
CA GLU A 268 -17.21 -3.91 -4.38
C GLU A 268 -17.93 -5.06 -3.68
N GLU A 269 -17.23 -6.17 -3.43
CA GLU A 269 -17.78 -7.30 -2.68
C GLU A 269 -17.97 -6.93 -1.20
N LEU A 270 -17.13 -6.04 -0.66
CA LEU A 270 -17.29 -5.53 0.71
C LEU A 270 -18.52 -4.63 0.87
N LEU A 271 -19.01 -4.00 -0.20
CA LEU A 271 -20.25 -3.20 -0.18
C LEU A 271 -21.51 -4.05 0.06
N GLU A 272 -21.45 -5.35 -0.21
CA GLU A 272 -22.57 -6.27 0.01
C GLU A 272 -22.80 -6.57 1.50
N TYR A 273 -21.78 -6.33 2.34
CA TYR A 273 -21.85 -6.57 3.77
C TYR A 273 -22.61 -5.45 4.48
N LYS A 274 -23.64 -5.83 5.25
CA LYS A 274 -24.46 -4.89 6.06
C LYS A 274 -23.82 -4.56 7.42
N SER A 275 -22.85 -5.36 7.85
CA SER A 275 -22.16 -5.19 9.13
C SER A 275 -20.86 -4.40 8.95
N PRO A 276 -20.39 -3.67 9.97
CA PRO A 276 -19.09 -3.02 9.93
C PRO A 276 -17.98 -4.03 9.62
N ILE A 277 -17.05 -3.64 8.75
CA ILE A 277 -15.98 -4.54 8.28
C ILE A 277 -14.79 -4.41 9.23
N PRO A 278 -14.43 -5.49 9.95
CA PRO A 278 -13.26 -5.46 10.82
C PRO A 278 -11.99 -5.52 9.97
N VAL A 279 -11.11 -4.54 10.15
CA VAL A 279 -9.78 -4.48 9.54
C VAL A 279 -8.72 -4.73 10.61
N PRO A 280 -7.63 -5.46 10.29
CA PRO A 280 -6.55 -5.66 11.25
C PRO A 280 -5.83 -4.35 11.50
N THR A 281 -5.48 -4.08 12.75
CA THR A 281 -4.62 -2.95 13.12
C THR A 281 -3.18 -3.42 13.29
N THR A 282 -2.25 -2.49 13.43
CA THR A 282 -0.85 -2.78 13.75
C THR A 282 -0.65 -3.42 15.14
N ALA A 283 -1.68 -3.44 15.99
CA ALA A 283 -1.70 -4.22 17.23
C ALA A 283 -2.02 -5.71 17.03
N TYR A 284 -2.49 -6.09 15.84
CA TYR A 284 -2.78 -7.47 15.46
C TYR A 284 -1.52 -8.32 15.22
N PRO A 285 -0.55 -7.90 14.39
CA PRO A 285 0.59 -8.75 14.04
C PRO A 285 1.58 -8.98 15.18
N ASP A 286 2.36 -10.04 15.10
CA ASP A 286 3.64 -10.14 15.82
C ASP A 286 4.80 -9.58 14.97
N PHE A 287 5.83 -9.07 15.63
CA PHE A 287 7.05 -8.54 15.00
C PHE A 287 8.21 -9.43 15.42
N ASP A 288 8.85 -10.08 14.46
CA ASP A 288 10.15 -10.71 14.66
C ASP A 288 11.19 -9.90 13.88
N GLU A 289 11.62 -8.77 14.46
CA GLU A 289 12.76 -8.01 13.95
C GLU A 289 13.87 -8.00 15.00
N GLU A 290 15.11 -8.08 14.53
CA GLU A 290 16.29 -7.88 15.38
C GLU A 290 16.30 -6.45 15.94
N ASP A 291 16.75 -6.32 17.18
CA ASP A 291 16.94 -5.02 17.82
C ASP A 291 17.92 -4.17 16.99
N TYR A 292 17.56 -2.91 16.74
CA TYR A 292 18.50 -1.94 16.19
C TYR A 292 19.69 -1.82 17.15
N PRO A 293 20.94 -1.69 16.66
CA PRO A 293 22.15 -1.66 17.50
C PRO A 293 22.26 -0.36 18.31
N ILE A 294 21.41 -0.22 19.32
CA ILE A 294 21.34 0.87 20.29
C ILE A 294 21.03 0.29 21.67
N SER A 295 21.67 0.81 22.72
CA SER A 295 21.40 0.36 24.09
C SER A 295 20.04 0.86 24.58
N ASP A 296 19.43 0.14 25.52
CA ASP A 296 18.17 0.55 26.13
C ASP A 296 18.29 1.90 26.84
N GLU A 297 19.45 2.20 27.43
CA GLU A 297 19.74 3.49 28.07
C GLU A 297 19.82 4.63 27.04
N GLU A 298 20.50 4.41 25.91
CA GLU A 298 20.59 5.40 24.83
C GLU A 298 19.24 5.67 24.18
N LEU A 299 18.41 4.62 24.04
CA LEU A 299 17.04 4.72 23.55
C LEU A 299 16.15 5.53 24.51
N LYS A 300 16.18 5.21 25.81
CA LYS A 300 15.44 5.94 26.86
C LYS A 300 15.87 7.40 26.94
N LEU A 301 17.18 7.67 26.88
CA LEU A 301 17.71 9.03 26.90
C LEU A 301 17.25 9.81 25.66
N THR A 302 17.21 9.18 24.49
CA THR A 302 16.68 9.80 23.27
C THR A 302 15.20 10.16 23.42
N ALA A 303 14.39 9.26 24.00
CA ALA A 303 12.98 9.53 24.27
C ALA A 303 12.80 10.72 25.23
N TRP A 304 13.56 10.76 26.33
CA TRP A 304 13.55 11.90 27.27
C TRP A 304 13.97 13.21 26.60
N PHE A 305 15.02 13.18 25.77
CA PHE A 305 15.45 14.36 25.03
C PHE A 305 14.39 14.84 24.03
N LEU A 306 13.72 13.94 23.32
CA LEU A 306 12.66 14.31 22.38
C LEU A 306 11.38 14.79 23.07
N ALA A 307 11.08 14.34 24.28
CA ALA A 307 9.96 14.85 25.07
C ALA A 307 10.32 16.21 25.71
N GLU A 308 11.34 16.22 26.57
CA GLU A 308 11.61 17.30 27.55
C GLU A 308 12.88 18.12 27.23
N GLY A 309 13.60 17.76 26.18
CA GLY A 309 14.85 18.39 25.81
C GLY A 309 14.69 19.71 25.04
N SER A 310 15.75 20.51 25.07
CA SER A 310 15.98 21.67 24.22
C SER A 310 17.44 21.73 23.76
N VAL A 311 17.67 22.34 22.60
CA VAL A 311 19.00 22.57 22.04
C VAL A 311 19.21 24.07 21.93
N ASP A 312 20.18 24.59 22.67
CA ASP A 312 20.64 25.97 22.50
C ASP A 312 21.55 26.05 21.27
N THR A 313 21.13 26.84 20.28
CA THR A 313 21.83 27.08 19.02
C THR A 313 22.43 28.49 18.94
N SER A 314 22.23 29.33 19.98
CA SER A 314 22.65 30.74 19.97
C SER A 314 24.16 30.95 20.10
N GLY A 315 24.89 29.97 20.64
CA GLY A 315 26.34 30.01 20.84
C GLY A 315 27.15 29.17 19.85
N ARG A 316 28.49 29.33 19.87
CA ARG A 316 29.44 28.49 19.09
C ARG A 316 29.41 26.99 19.46
N THR A 317 28.83 26.63 20.60
CA THR A 317 28.69 25.23 21.05
C THR A 317 27.23 24.89 21.31
N PHE A 318 26.74 23.84 20.65
CA PHE A 318 25.39 23.29 20.90
C PHE A 318 25.31 22.74 22.33
N ARG A 319 24.33 23.19 23.10
CA ARG A 319 24.09 22.69 24.47
C ARG A 319 22.71 22.07 24.57
N VAL A 320 22.68 20.82 25.02
CA VAL A 320 21.44 20.11 25.30
C VAL A 320 21.07 20.34 26.76
N THR A 321 19.81 20.71 26.98
CA THR A 321 19.23 20.82 28.32
C THR A 321 17.97 19.99 28.39
N ILE A 322 17.82 19.16 29.41
CA ILE A 322 16.58 18.42 29.70
C ILE A 322 15.91 19.06 30.91
N TYR A 323 14.62 19.39 30.80
CA TYR A 323 13.87 20.02 31.88
C TYR A 323 13.00 18.98 32.57
N GLN A 324 13.03 18.94 33.90
CA GLN A 324 12.08 18.13 34.66
C GLN A 324 11.86 18.72 36.06
N SER A 325 10.63 18.61 36.58
CA SER A 325 10.32 19.08 37.92
C SER A 325 10.66 18.00 38.95
N GLU A 326 11.64 18.28 39.81
CA GLU A 326 12.02 17.42 40.94
C GLU A 326 10.89 17.29 41.97
N LYS A 327 10.09 18.34 42.15
CA LYS A 327 8.99 18.34 43.14
C LYS A 327 7.73 17.67 42.62
N ALA A 328 7.33 17.97 41.38
CA ALA A 328 6.09 17.42 40.82
C ALA A 328 6.28 15.98 40.31
N ASN A 329 7.46 15.62 39.82
CA ASN A 329 7.76 14.32 39.25
C ASN A 329 9.13 13.77 39.72
N PRO A 330 9.30 13.45 41.01
CA PRO A 330 10.59 13.01 41.57
C PRO A 330 11.14 11.75 40.87
N ASP A 331 10.28 10.78 40.57
CA ASP A 331 10.70 9.53 39.93
C ASP A 331 11.23 9.75 38.51
N LYS A 332 10.56 10.61 37.74
CA LYS A 332 10.98 10.96 36.37
C LYS A 332 12.32 11.67 36.38
N TYR A 333 12.51 12.58 37.33
CA TYR A 333 13.76 13.31 37.51
C TYR A 333 14.90 12.35 37.89
N ALA A 334 14.67 11.45 38.84
CA ALA A 334 15.64 10.43 39.25
C ALA A 334 16.04 9.50 38.09
N GLU A 335 15.07 9.05 37.29
CA GLU A 335 15.31 8.20 36.12
C GLU A 335 16.24 8.87 35.09
N ILE A 336 16.04 10.18 34.82
CA ILE A 336 16.91 10.93 33.89
C ILE A 336 18.35 10.99 34.43
N LEU A 337 18.55 11.28 35.73
CA LEU A 337 19.88 11.36 36.32
C LEU A 337 20.58 10.00 36.32
N GLU A 338 19.85 8.92 36.65
CA GLU A 338 20.38 7.56 36.62
C GLU A 338 20.85 7.17 35.21
N LEU A 339 20.06 7.49 34.17
CA LEU A 339 20.42 7.25 32.78
C LEU A 339 21.69 8.01 32.38
N LEU A 340 21.78 9.30 32.75
CA LEU A 340 22.96 10.11 32.46
C LEU A 340 24.21 9.55 33.14
N ASN A 341 24.10 9.11 34.40
CA ASN A 341 25.20 8.52 35.16
C ASN A 341 25.63 7.17 34.56
N LYS A 342 24.69 6.28 34.22
CA LYS A 342 24.97 4.99 33.55
C LYS A 342 25.69 5.16 32.22
N LEU A 343 25.34 6.20 31.47
CA LEU A 343 25.97 6.54 30.20
C LEU A 343 27.27 7.33 30.36
N GLY A 344 27.68 7.68 31.58
CA GLY A 344 28.88 8.48 31.85
C GLY A 344 28.78 9.92 31.33
N MET A 345 27.56 10.46 31.21
CA MET A 345 27.32 11.81 30.72
C MET A 345 27.49 12.85 31.84
N LYS A 346 28.23 13.91 31.55
CA LYS A 346 28.49 15.01 32.49
C LYS A 346 27.47 16.13 32.32
N TYR A 347 26.85 16.55 33.41
CA TYR A 347 25.82 17.59 33.44
C TYR A 347 25.95 18.50 34.66
N ASN A 348 25.36 19.69 34.55
CA ASN A 348 25.16 20.64 35.65
C ASN A 348 23.65 20.85 35.83
N ILE A 349 23.19 20.97 37.07
CA ILE A 349 21.79 21.23 37.37
C ILE A 349 21.60 22.70 37.73
N HIS A 350 20.68 23.37 37.06
CA HIS A 350 20.26 24.72 37.39
C HIS A 350 18.79 24.73 37.80
N THR A 351 18.44 25.53 38.81
CA THR A 351 17.04 25.72 39.20
C THR A 351 16.45 26.89 38.41
N ILE A 352 15.36 26.65 37.71
CA ILE A 352 14.57 27.70 37.07
C ILE A 352 13.37 27.99 37.97
N THR A 353 13.32 29.23 38.47
CA THR A 353 12.22 29.75 39.30
C THR A 353 11.16 30.50 38.50
N THR A 354 11.40 30.75 37.21
CA THR A 354 10.43 31.40 36.32
C THR A 354 9.41 30.37 35.81
N GLY A 355 8.34 30.17 36.58
CA GLY A 355 7.21 29.28 36.26
C GLY A 355 6.31 29.03 37.48
N PHE A 356 5.18 28.35 37.29
CA PHE A 356 4.24 28.02 38.38
C PHE A 356 4.84 27.04 39.43
N SER A 357 5.91 26.31 39.08
CA SER A 357 6.63 25.40 39.97
C SER A 357 8.12 25.37 39.63
N PRO A 358 9.04 25.25 40.61
CA PRO A 358 10.48 25.18 40.35
C PRO A 358 10.79 23.97 39.47
N THR A 359 11.44 24.25 38.33
CA THR A 359 11.84 23.23 37.34
C THR A 359 13.36 23.12 37.32
N ARG A 360 13.89 21.89 37.32
CA ARG A 360 15.33 21.65 37.22
C ARG A 360 15.71 21.56 35.75
N ALA A 361 16.69 22.38 35.35
CA ALA A 361 17.32 22.34 34.05
C ALA A 361 18.62 21.54 34.15
N ILE A 362 18.59 20.31 33.63
CA ILE A 362 19.74 19.40 33.58
C ILE A 362 20.53 19.73 32.31
N LYS A 363 21.55 20.58 32.44
CA LYS A 363 22.33 21.11 31.33
C LYS A 363 23.56 20.25 31.08
N LEU A 364 23.63 19.63 29.91
CA LEU A 364 24.75 18.77 29.54
C LEU A 364 26.00 19.59 29.19
N ASN A 365 27.18 19.03 29.52
CA ASN A 365 28.43 19.62 29.07
C ASN A 365 28.58 19.48 27.52
N ALA A 366 29.60 20.11 26.94
CA ALA A 366 29.74 20.17 25.47
C ALA A 366 29.96 18.79 24.85
N GLU A 367 30.72 17.93 25.55
CA GLU A 367 31.03 16.57 25.14
C GLU A 367 29.79 15.67 25.14
N SER A 368 29.03 15.68 26.24
CA SER A 368 27.79 14.91 26.38
C SER A 368 26.70 15.42 25.43
N SER A 369 26.61 16.74 25.24
CA SER A 369 25.71 17.34 24.24
C SER A 369 26.07 16.85 22.82
N LYS A 370 27.35 16.84 22.45
CA LYS A 370 27.81 16.29 21.16
C LYS A 370 27.45 14.81 21.03
N ARG A 371 27.56 14.02 22.10
CA ARG A 371 27.23 12.59 22.07
C ARG A 371 25.75 12.35 21.77
N ILE A 372 24.83 13.03 22.47
CA ILE A 372 23.39 12.92 22.18
C ILE A 372 23.07 13.41 20.75
N LEU A 373 23.61 14.56 20.34
CA LEU A 373 23.35 15.08 19.01
C LEU A 373 23.93 14.18 17.90
N LYS A 374 25.04 13.48 18.16
CA LYS A 374 25.59 12.46 17.26
C LYS A 374 24.68 11.23 17.19
N LEU A 375 24.12 10.80 18.32
CA LEU A 375 23.16 9.69 18.38
C LEU A 375 21.90 9.99 17.57
N ILE A 376 21.44 11.24 17.60
CA ILE A 376 20.27 11.70 16.84
C ILE A 376 20.59 11.94 15.36
N GLY A 377 21.85 12.29 15.06
CA GLY A 377 22.32 12.59 13.72
C GLY A 377 21.92 13.99 13.22
N VAL A 378 21.22 14.79 14.04
CA VAL A 378 20.80 16.16 13.72
C VAL A 378 21.13 17.08 14.89
N LYS A 379 21.61 18.30 14.58
CA LYS A 379 21.93 19.34 15.58
C LYS A 379 20.70 20.10 16.07
N ALA A 380 19.58 19.40 16.22
CA ALA A 380 18.30 19.97 16.63
C ALA A 380 17.46 18.89 17.33
N LYS A 381 16.39 19.31 18.01
CA LYS A 381 15.39 18.41 18.60
C LYS A 381 14.52 17.80 17.48
N LYS A 382 15.09 16.85 16.74
CA LYS A 382 14.44 16.16 15.62
C LYS A 382 14.53 14.64 15.80
N PRO A 383 13.53 13.88 15.37
CA PRO A 383 13.54 12.43 15.51
C PRO A 383 14.63 11.79 14.63
N PRO A 384 15.47 10.89 15.18
CA PRO A 384 16.45 10.17 14.39
C PRO A 384 15.80 9.19 13.41
N LYS A 385 16.41 9.00 12.23
CA LYS A 385 15.92 8.06 11.21
C LYS A 385 15.94 6.59 11.66
N TRP A 386 16.78 6.23 12.62
CA TRP A 386 16.81 4.86 13.14
C TRP A 386 15.56 4.50 13.96
N LEU A 387 14.73 5.48 14.38
CA LEU A 387 13.44 5.21 15.03
C LEU A 387 12.50 4.38 14.15
N TYR A 388 12.60 4.53 12.83
CA TYR A 388 11.80 3.77 11.86
C TYR A 388 12.27 2.32 11.65
N ARG A 389 13.26 1.86 12.42
CA ARG A 389 13.90 0.54 12.31
C ARG A 389 13.94 -0.21 13.66
N LEU A 390 13.19 0.29 14.64
CA LEU A 390 13.17 -0.31 15.98
C LEU A 390 12.39 -1.62 15.97
N SER A 391 12.89 -2.60 16.70
CA SER A 391 12.10 -3.78 17.03
C SER A 391 10.88 -3.38 17.86
N ARG A 392 9.87 -4.25 17.94
CA ARG A 392 8.68 -4.02 18.79
C ARG A 392 9.05 -3.79 20.24
N ARG A 393 10.06 -4.48 20.77
CA ARG A 393 10.54 -4.33 22.16
C ARG A 393 11.08 -2.91 22.37
N GLN A 394 11.97 -2.48 21.48
CA GLN A 394 12.57 -1.14 21.53
C GLN A 394 11.52 -0.05 21.29
N ALA A 395 10.65 -0.19 20.30
CA ALA A 395 9.59 0.76 20.01
C ALA A 395 8.64 0.95 21.21
N ARG A 396 8.25 -0.14 21.89
CA ARG A 396 7.47 -0.08 23.15
C ARG A 396 8.23 0.63 24.26
N LEU A 397 9.52 0.34 24.42
CA LEU A 397 10.36 0.99 25.42
C LEU A 397 10.47 2.51 25.17
N PHE A 398 10.65 2.89 23.90
CA PHE A 398 10.70 4.28 23.48
C PHE A 398 9.38 5.01 23.79
N ILE A 399 8.24 4.48 23.35
CA ILE A 399 6.92 5.10 23.60
C ILE A 399 6.63 5.23 25.09
N LYS A 400 6.85 4.16 25.86
CA LYS A 400 6.64 4.19 27.33
C LYS A 400 7.50 5.24 28.01
N THR A 401 8.72 5.47 27.52
CA THR A 401 9.62 6.48 28.08
C THR A 401 9.21 7.89 27.64
N TYR A 402 8.90 8.08 26.36
CA TYR A 402 8.48 9.37 25.80
C TYR A 402 7.21 9.91 26.49
N VAL A 403 6.23 9.04 26.73
CA VAL A 403 4.95 9.37 27.37
C VAL A 403 5.12 9.88 28.80
N LYS A 404 6.20 9.51 29.50
CA LYS A 404 6.47 10.04 30.84
C LYS A 404 6.74 11.54 30.81
N GLY A 405 7.36 12.05 29.73
CA GLY A 405 7.61 13.48 29.56
C GLY A 405 6.40 14.20 28.97
N ASP A 406 5.98 13.81 27.77
CA ASP A 406 5.07 14.61 26.95
C ASP A 406 3.81 13.83 26.52
N GLY A 407 3.26 13.02 27.43
CA GLY A 407 2.06 12.24 27.18
C GLY A 407 1.22 11.97 28.43
N TRP A 408 0.04 11.42 28.22
CA TRP A 408 -0.83 10.94 29.30
C TRP A 408 -1.40 9.57 28.99
N ILE A 409 -1.60 8.79 30.05
CA ILE A 409 -2.17 7.44 29.99
C ILE A 409 -3.53 7.50 30.66
N GLU A 410 -4.58 7.20 29.91
CA GLU A 410 -5.93 7.00 30.44
C GLU A 410 -6.06 5.56 30.93
N SER A 411 -6.52 5.37 32.17
CA SER A 411 -6.42 4.08 32.86
C SER A 411 -7.39 3.00 32.37
N ARG A 412 -8.47 3.36 31.64
CA ARG A 412 -9.51 2.41 31.17
C ARG A 412 -10.27 2.91 29.92
N PRO A 413 -10.15 2.27 28.74
CA PRO A 413 -9.11 1.31 28.33
C PRO A 413 -7.72 1.98 28.32
N GLU A 414 -6.62 1.20 28.42
CA GLU A 414 -5.24 1.73 28.34
C GLU A 414 -5.07 2.47 27.00
N ARG A 415 -5.21 3.78 27.06
CA ARG A 415 -5.11 4.68 25.92
C ARG A 415 -4.02 5.67 26.23
N ILE A 416 -3.02 5.68 25.36
CA ILE A 416 -1.93 6.65 25.43
C ILE A 416 -2.29 7.79 24.50
N ARG A 417 -2.08 9.01 24.95
CA ARG A 417 -2.20 10.16 24.09
C ARG A 417 -0.99 11.08 24.24
N ILE A 418 -0.59 11.65 23.11
CA ILE A 418 0.58 12.49 22.96
C ILE A 418 0.16 13.72 22.16
N VAL A 419 0.58 14.90 22.58
CA VAL A 419 0.32 16.15 21.86
C VAL A 419 1.65 16.72 21.42
N THR A 420 1.81 16.97 20.12
CA THR A 420 3.02 17.63 19.60
C THR A 420 2.64 18.73 18.61
N THR A 421 3.54 19.69 18.42
CA THR A 421 3.40 20.76 17.40
C THR A 421 4.36 20.58 16.23
N ASP A 422 5.30 19.62 16.32
CA ASP A 422 6.26 19.32 15.27
C ASP A 422 5.76 18.16 14.41
N GLU A 423 5.67 18.42 13.09
CA GLU A 423 5.16 17.47 12.12
C GLU A 423 6.06 16.24 11.91
N GLU A 424 7.39 16.43 11.93
CA GLU A 424 8.34 15.33 11.80
C GLU A 424 8.30 14.43 13.03
N LEU A 425 8.19 15.04 14.21
CA LEU A 425 8.06 14.29 15.46
C LEU A 425 6.74 13.51 15.50
N ARG A 426 5.63 14.09 15.02
CA ARG A 426 4.37 13.35 14.80
C ARG A 426 4.61 12.13 13.93
N ASP A 427 5.19 12.30 12.75
CA ASP A 427 5.41 11.21 11.79
C ASP A 427 6.29 10.09 12.36
N ALA A 428 7.33 10.46 13.10
CA ALA A 428 8.17 9.50 13.82
C ALA A 428 7.40 8.77 14.93
N LEU A 429 6.64 9.48 15.76
CA LEU A 429 5.85 8.87 16.85
C LEU A 429 4.78 7.92 16.32
N VAL A 430 4.10 8.28 15.22
CA VAL A 430 3.11 7.40 14.56
C VAL A 430 3.79 6.15 14.04
N ALA A 431 4.94 6.26 13.38
CA ALA A 431 5.70 5.11 12.91
C ALA A 431 6.19 4.22 14.06
N VAL A 432 6.75 4.80 15.13
CA VAL A 432 7.19 4.03 16.29
C VAL A 432 6.01 3.37 16.99
N ALA A 433 4.84 4.01 17.03
CA ALA A 433 3.61 3.40 17.57
C ALA A 433 3.17 2.18 16.74
N VAL A 434 3.26 2.26 15.40
CA VAL A 434 3.03 1.13 14.49
C VAL A 434 3.99 -0.02 14.81
N LEU A 435 5.29 0.26 14.90
CA LEU A 435 6.33 -0.75 15.22
C LEU A 435 6.15 -1.35 16.63
N ALA A 436 5.70 -0.54 17.59
CA ALA A 436 5.39 -0.98 18.95
C ALA A 436 4.14 -1.89 19.03
N GLY A 437 3.37 -1.97 17.95
CA GLY A 437 2.14 -2.74 17.89
C GLY A 437 0.97 -2.06 18.58
N TYR A 438 0.87 -0.74 18.48
CA TYR A 438 -0.34 -0.01 18.85
C TYR A 438 -1.18 0.27 17.61
N ASN A 439 -2.50 0.25 17.77
CA ASN A 439 -3.38 0.95 16.84
C ASN A 439 -3.20 2.45 17.07
N VAL A 440 -2.90 3.20 16.02
CA VAL A 440 -2.55 4.63 16.11
C VAL A 440 -3.40 5.44 15.17
N SER A 441 -3.86 6.60 15.65
CA SER A 441 -4.53 7.63 14.86
C SER A 441 -4.12 8.99 15.38
N PHE A 442 -4.04 10.01 14.53
CA PHE A 442 -3.88 11.38 15.01
C PHE A 442 -4.94 12.34 14.47
N THR A 443 -5.18 13.43 15.21
CA THR A 443 -6.06 14.51 14.78
C THR A 443 -5.33 15.84 14.81
N GLU A 444 -5.56 16.64 13.79
CA GLU A 444 -5.01 18.00 13.71
C GLU A 444 -6.00 18.99 14.34
N VAL A 445 -5.57 19.69 15.38
CA VAL A 445 -6.39 20.69 16.10
C VAL A 445 -5.67 22.02 16.07
N THR A 446 -6.39 23.08 15.69
CA THR A 446 -5.91 24.46 15.86
C THR A 446 -6.67 25.07 17.03
N PRO A 447 -6.01 25.36 18.17
CA PRO A 447 -6.69 25.94 19.34
C PRO A 447 -7.37 27.27 19.00
N ARG A 448 -8.59 27.48 19.49
CA ARG A 448 -9.36 28.73 19.31
C ARG A 448 -9.10 29.75 20.43
N SER A 449 -7.92 29.74 21.07
CA SER A 449 -7.60 30.66 22.17
C SER A 449 -6.61 31.74 21.76
N ASP A 450 -6.68 32.89 22.44
CA ASP A 450 -5.80 34.06 22.22
C ASP A 450 -4.32 33.81 22.57
N ILE A 451 -4.01 32.65 23.15
CA ILE A 451 -2.71 32.32 23.76
C ILE A 451 -1.84 31.45 22.81
N GLY A 452 -2.41 30.86 21.76
CA GLY A 452 -1.60 30.07 20.81
C GLY A 452 -2.32 29.68 19.52
N ARG A 453 -1.80 30.15 18.39
CA ARG A 453 -2.30 29.84 17.03
C ARG A 453 -1.60 28.65 16.35
N LYS A 454 -0.69 27.96 17.05
CA LYS A 454 0.11 26.87 16.45
C LYS A 454 -0.72 25.60 16.33
N LYS A 455 -0.61 24.94 15.16
CA LYS A 455 -1.24 23.66 14.86
C LYS A 455 -0.74 22.59 15.83
N GLN A 456 -1.65 21.82 16.40
CA GLN A 456 -1.36 20.73 17.33
C GLN A 456 -1.79 19.39 16.73
N TYR A 457 -0.95 18.38 16.90
CA TYR A 457 -1.20 17.01 16.51
C TYR A 457 -1.48 16.18 17.76
N GLN A 458 -2.71 15.71 17.90
CA GLN A 458 -3.12 14.85 19.01
C GLN A 458 -3.07 13.40 18.55
N ILE A 459 -2.04 12.68 18.97
CA ILE A 459 -1.81 11.27 18.65
C ILE A 459 -2.48 10.42 19.72
N THR A 460 -3.25 9.42 19.30
CA THR A 460 -3.92 8.46 20.18
C THR A 460 -3.46 7.06 19.84
N LEU A 461 -3.02 6.30 20.86
CA LEU A 461 -2.58 4.93 20.73
C LEU A 461 -3.48 4.03 21.57
N THR A 462 -3.95 2.93 21.00
CA THR A 462 -4.75 1.90 21.67
C THR A 462 -4.20 0.49 21.38
N SER A 463 -4.53 -0.48 22.22
CA SER A 463 -4.15 -1.89 22.06
C SER A 463 -5.20 -2.71 21.27
N THR A 464 -6.14 -2.04 20.61
CA THR A 464 -7.23 -2.68 19.85
C THR A 464 -6.69 -3.37 18.61
N ARG A 465 -6.80 -4.70 18.53
CA ARG A 465 -6.28 -5.53 17.42
C ARG A 465 -7.08 -5.40 16.12
N THR A 466 -8.35 -5.04 16.22
CA THR A 466 -9.23 -4.84 15.07
C THR A 466 -9.90 -3.50 15.19
N ASP A 467 -10.04 -2.82 14.06
CA ASP A 467 -10.83 -1.60 13.95
C ASP A 467 -11.96 -1.84 12.95
N TYR A 468 -13.10 -1.19 13.12
CA TYR A 468 -14.31 -1.51 12.35
C TYR A 468 -14.61 -0.36 11.40
N ILE A 469 -14.53 -0.61 10.10
CA ILE A 469 -14.97 0.32 9.07
C ILE A 469 -16.49 0.44 9.15
N GLN A 470 -16.97 1.63 9.47
CA GLN A 470 -18.39 1.90 9.72
C GLN A 470 -19.13 2.33 8.45
N ARG A 471 -18.44 3.00 7.53
CA ARG A 471 -19.02 3.51 6.29
C ARG A 471 -18.06 3.29 5.13
N ILE A 472 -18.59 2.79 4.03
CA ILE A 472 -17.94 2.79 2.72
C ILE A 472 -18.82 3.61 1.80
N GLU A 473 -18.25 4.67 1.23
CA GLU A 473 -18.97 5.61 0.37
C GLU A 473 -18.22 5.78 -0.95
N GLU A 474 -18.96 5.82 -2.05
CA GLU A 474 -18.40 6.17 -3.36
C GLU A 474 -18.25 7.69 -3.45
N VAL A 475 -17.07 8.16 -3.85
CA VAL A 475 -16.72 9.58 -3.91
C VAL A 475 -16.11 9.92 -5.26
N ASP A 476 -16.43 11.09 -5.79
CA ASP A 476 -15.74 11.63 -6.96
C ASP A 476 -14.30 12.00 -6.59
N TYR A 477 -13.34 11.53 -7.39
CA TYR A 477 -11.93 11.83 -7.19
C TYR A 477 -11.28 12.28 -8.50
N GLU A 478 -10.52 13.37 -8.44
CA GLU A 478 -9.67 13.86 -9.52
C GLU A 478 -8.29 14.15 -8.93
N GLY A 479 -7.28 13.39 -9.35
CA GLY A 479 -5.95 13.50 -8.77
C GLY A 479 -5.01 12.40 -9.26
N VAL A 480 -3.95 12.14 -8.49
CA VAL A 480 -3.04 11.02 -8.75
C VAL A 480 -3.49 9.80 -7.94
N ILE A 481 -3.54 8.64 -8.57
CA ILE A 481 -3.63 7.36 -7.86
C ILE A 481 -2.31 6.63 -8.00
N TRP A 482 -1.91 5.92 -6.95
CA TRP A 482 -0.68 5.17 -6.96
C TRP A 482 -0.74 3.89 -6.15
N SER A 483 0.11 2.93 -6.51
CA SER A 483 0.31 1.71 -5.74
C SER A 483 1.70 1.15 -5.94
N VAL A 484 2.03 0.18 -5.10
CA VAL A 484 3.30 -0.54 -5.15
C VAL A 484 3.01 -2.03 -5.24
N ASN A 485 3.85 -2.73 -5.98
CA ASN A 485 3.84 -4.18 -6.00
C ASN A 485 4.93 -4.72 -5.07
N THR A 486 4.54 -5.56 -4.13
CA THR A 486 5.42 -6.37 -3.28
C THR A 486 5.08 -7.84 -3.47
N GLU A 487 5.92 -8.74 -2.95
CA GLU A 487 5.70 -10.18 -3.02
C GLU A 487 4.36 -10.64 -2.39
N ASN A 488 3.96 -10.01 -1.28
CA ASN A 488 2.75 -10.35 -0.53
C ASN A 488 1.58 -9.37 -0.79
N GLU A 489 1.77 -8.39 -1.68
CA GLU A 489 0.76 -7.45 -2.17
C GLU A 489 0.09 -6.58 -1.09
N THR A 490 0.73 -6.39 0.06
CA THR A 490 0.24 -5.52 1.14
C THR A 490 1.21 -4.38 1.43
N VAL A 491 0.69 -3.34 2.08
CA VAL A 491 1.44 -2.17 2.53
C VAL A 491 0.93 -1.70 3.88
N ILE A 492 1.82 -1.12 4.69
CA ILE A 492 1.42 -0.31 5.83
C ILE A 492 1.37 1.15 5.38
N ALA A 493 0.17 1.72 5.39
CA ALA A 493 -0.10 3.04 4.84
C ALA A 493 -0.77 3.97 5.86
N MET A 494 -0.55 5.28 5.68
CA MET A 494 -1.15 6.35 6.46
C MET A 494 -1.81 7.37 5.53
N ARG A 495 -3.03 7.79 5.87
CA ARG A 495 -3.80 8.81 5.13
C ARG A 495 -4.72 9.56 6.09
N GLU A 496 -4.57 10.89 6.14
CA GLU A 496 -5.45 11.81 6.90
C GLU A 496 -5.64 11.54 8.41
N GLY A 497 -4.69 10.89 9.08
CA GLY A 497 -4.70 10.72 10.55
C GLY A 497 -4.60 9.28 11.01
#